data_AF-A0A2D5ZDQ4-F1
#
_entry.id   AF-A0A2D5ZDQ4-F1
#
_cell.length_a   1.000
_cell.length_b   1.000
_cell.length_c   1.000
_cell.angle_alpha   90.00
_cell.angle_beta   90.00
_cell.angle_gamma   90.00
#
_symmetry.space_group_name_H-M   'P 1'
#
loop_
_entity.id
_entity.type
_entity.pdbx_description
1 polymer ?
#
loop_
_entity_poly.entity_id
_entity_poly.type
_entity_poly.pdbx_seq_one_letter_code
_entity_poly.pdbx_strand_id
1 'polypeptide(L)'
;MPIAPSPGNLLMTVTPMTIVQISDLHLDPENADHAASMAAVRERVTEIAPQFVVLTGDLTEDGFCRDGLFEGVRDHLERFSAPVLTIPGNHDVGDRRGSRNEIEAGRLARWNGVFERDFFGVEQDGWSLLGINSQLLGSGMAEERRQFEWLDERLDQSGRDGRQVALFLHAAPFVLDPDESLSGPSRYWGFDSKSRRALMSRIDRPEVRLVSNGHLHWYRAFERNDTLHVWCPSTRFIVDDAIFPRGGRTLGLVRYELTGDGARHEMVPLDLPADVVLFSRRTVEIPDAEPVTMAELVLDFTGTLSRDGKLLDGVASRLKDLARRIRITVMTADTFGTARGALEGLPVDVRMVETGTDKRGYVEQIGPNTTVAIGNGRNDVEMVEASAIGIAVIGPEGANGSLLRRADVVTQDVRDALDLVANPLRLKATLRK
;
A
#
# COMPACT_ATOMS: atom_id res chain seq x y z
N MET A 1 4.40 -66.06 -25.37
CA MET A 1 3.44 -65.07 -24.85
C MET A 1 4.22 -63.81 -24.51
N PRO A 2 3.93 -62.65 -25.13
CA PRO A 2 4.56 -61.41 -24.70
C PRO A 2 3.87 -60.91 -23.44
N ILE A 3 4.68 -60.48 -22.46
CA ILE A 3 4.24 -59.87 -21.22
C ILE A 3 3.74 -58.46 -21.55
N ALA A 4 2.50 -58.14 -21.15
CA ALA A 4 1.91 -56.82 -21.34
C ALA A 4 2.68 -55.76 -20.54
N PRO A 5 2.88 -54.54 -21.07
CA PRO A 5 3.45 -53.45 -20.29
C PRO A 5 2.46 -53.02 -19.20
N SER A 6 2.96 -52.81 -17.98
CA SER A 6 2.21 -52.21 -16.88
C SER A 6 1.71 -50.82 -17.28
N PRO A 7 0.49 -50.41 -16.89
CA PRO A 7 0.05 -49.05 -17.11
C PRO A 7 0.95 -48.12 -16.28
N GLY A 8 1.80 -47.36 -16.98
CA GLY A 8 2.55 -46.28 -16.36
C GLY A 8 1.54 -45.30 -15.76
N ASN A 9 1.77 -44.92 -14.51
CA ASN A 9 1.15 -43.74 -13.91
C ASN A 9 1.38 -42.56 -14.87
N LEU A 10 0.33 -42.18 -15.61
CA LEU A 10 0.26 -40.83 -16.13
C LEU A 10 0.28 -39.93 -14.90
N LEU A 11 1.42 -39.29 -14.64
CA LEU A 11 1.44 -38.03 -13.91
C LEU A 11 0.45 -37.13 -14.63
N MET A 12 -0.75 -36.96 -14.05
CA MET A 12 -1.67 -35.94 -14.49
C MET A 12 -0.95 -34.61 -14.29
N THR A 13 -0.39 -34.07 -15.37
CA THR A 13 0.04 -32.69 -15.40
C THR A 13 -1.23 -31.85 -15.25
N VAL A 14 -1.55 -31.47 -14.02
CA VAL A 14 -2.64 -30.54 -13.74
C VAL A 14 -2.24 -29.23 -14.42
N THR A 15 -2.99 -28.85 -15.46
CA THR A 15 -2.76 -27.58 -16.14
C THR A 15 -2.93 -26.44 -15.12
N PRO A 16 -1.99 -25.49 -15.01
CA PRO A 16 -2.10 -24.38 -14.08
C PRO A 16 -3.38 -23.58 -14.35
N MET A 17 -4.12 -23.26 -13.28
CA MET A 17 -5.27 -22.36 -13.40
C MET A 17 -4.77 -20.92 -13.49
N THR A 18 -5.13 -20.20 -14.55
CA THR A 18 -4.77 -18.80 -14.73
C THR A 18 -5.92 -17.89 -14.32
N ILE A 19 -5.66 -16.96 -13.41
CA ILE A 19 -6.62 -15.91 -13.04
C ILE A 19 -5.98 -14.54 -13.18
N VAL A 20 -6.81 -13.52 -13.39
CA VAL A 20 -6.39 -12.12 -13.37
C VAL A 20 -7.14 -11.40 -12.26
N GLN A 21 -6.41 -10.68 -11.41
CA GLN A 21 -6.98 -9.74 -10.48
C GLN A 21 -6.86 -8.32 -11.01
N ILE A 22 -7.96 -7.59 -10.89
CA ILE A 22 -8.04 -6.16 -11.13
C ILE A 22 -8.59 -5.51 -9.85
N SER A 23 -8.15 -4.30 -9.54
CA SER A 23 -8.62 -3.59 -8.36
C SER A 23 -8.73 -2.10 -8.64
N ASP A 24 -9.59 -1.43 -7.87
CA ASP A 24 -9.65 0.04 -7.81
C ASP A 24 -9.84 0.64 -9.22
N LEU A 25 -10.95 0.24 -9.85
CA LEU A 25 -11.36 0.73 -11.16
C LEU A 25 -11.74 2.21 -11.10
N HIS A 26 -12.38 2.63 -9.99
CA HIS A 26 -12.90 3.98 -9.79
C HIS A 26 -13.69 4.46 -11.01
N LEU A 27 -14.61 3.62 -11.48
CA LEU A 27 -15.32 3.91 -12.71
C LEU A 27 -16.42 4.93 -12.48
N ASP A 28 -16.44 5.94 -13.33
CA ASP A 28 -17.61 6.76 -13.58
C ASP A 28 -18.04 6.48 -15.02
N PRO A 29 -19.14 5.72 -15.25
CA PRO A 29 -19.62 5.37 -16.59
C PRO A 29 -19.96 6.59 -17.45
N GLU A 30 -20.16 7.77 -16.85
CA GLU A 30 -20.42 9.03 -17.57
C GLU A 30 -19.12 9.68 -18.06
N ASN A 31 -17.95 9.21 -17.60
CA ASN A 31 -16.64 9.75 -17.97
C ASN A 31 -16.01 8.96 -19.13
N ALA A 32 -15.80 9.62 -20.27
CA ALA A 32 -15.24 9.01 -21.47
C ALA A 32 -13.82 8.45 -21.29
N ASP A 33 -12.99 9.09 -20.46
CA ASP A 33 -11.60 8.65 -20.21
C ASP A 33 -11.59 7.35 -19.38
N HIS A 34 -12.58 7.19 -18.48
CA HIS A 34 -12.76 5.99 -17.67
C HIS A 34 -13.20 4.82 -18.58
N ALA A 35 -14.10 5.06 -19.53
CA ALA A 35 -14.52 4.05 -20.51
C ALA A 35 -13.37 3.59 -21.42
N ALA A 36 -12.49 4.52 -21.84
CA ALA A 36 -11.29 4.20 -22.63
C ALA A 36 -10.29 3.36 -21.84
N SER A 37 -10.03 3.73 -20.58
CA SER A 37 -9.16 2.97 -19.67
C SER A 37 -9.68 1.54 -19.47
N MET A 38 -10.98 1.38 -19.28
CA MET A 38 -11.60 0.04 -19.19
C MET A 38 -11.49 -0.78 -20.47
N ALA A 39 -11.45 -0.16 -21.64
CA ALA A 39 -11.22 -0.87 -22.90
C ALA A 39 -9.81 -1.47 -22.95
N ALA A 40 -8.79 -0.71 -22.56
CA ALA A 40 -7.41 -1.19 -22.47
C ALA A 40 -7.26 -2.32 -21.44
N VAL A 41 -7.92 -2.21 -20.28
CA VAL A 41 -7.95 -3.30 -19.28
C VAL A 41 -8.55 -4.58 -19.88
N ARG A 42 -9.68 -4.49 -20.58
CA ARG A 42 -10.33 -5.65 -21.23
C ARG A 42 -9.46 -6.26 -22.32
N GLU A 43 -8.78 -5.45 -23.12
CA GLU A 43 -7.83 -5.91 -24.13
C GLU A 43 -6.72 -6.74 -23.48
N ARG A 44 -6.09 -6.21 -22.43
CA ARG A 44 -5.07 -6.97 -21.68
C ARG A 44 -5.58 -8.25 -21.05
N VAL A 45 -6.80 -8.27 -20.52
CA VAL A 45 -7.42 -9.51 -20.01
C VAL A 45 -7.62 -10.52 -21.13
N THR A 46 -8.10 -10.07 -22.29
CA THR A 46 -8.33 -10.94 -23.46
C THR A 46 -7.03 -11.55 -23.96
N GLU A 47 -5.93 -10.79 -23.96
CA GLU A 47 -4.60 -11.31 -24.31
C GLU A 47 -4.07 -12.36 -23.31
N ILE A 48 -4.39 -12.21 -22.02
CA ILE A 48 -4.00 -13.18 -20.99
C ILE A 48 -4.87 -14.45 -21.05
N ALA A 49 -6.12 -14.32 -21.48
CA ALA A 49 -7.12 -15.38 -21.54
C ALA A 49 -7.27 -16.17 -20.21
N PRO A 50 -7.58 -15.50 -19.09
CA PRO A 50 -7.72 -16.18 -17.80
C PRO A 50 -9.01 -17.01 -17.72
N GLN A 51 -9.06 -17.95 -16.79
CA GLN A 51 -10.27 -18.69 -16.43
C GLN A 51 -11.24 -17.83 -15.59
N PHE A 52 -10.70 -16.90 -14.79
CA PHE A 52 -11.49 -15.96 -14.00
C PHE A 52 -10.84 -14.59 -13.96
N VAL A 53 -11.68 -13.55 -13.93
CA VAL A 53 -11.31 -12.20 -13.54
C VAL A 53 -11.83 -11.97 -12.12
N VAL A 54 -10.96 -11.58 -11.20
CA VAL A 54 -11.30 -11.25 -9.81
C VAL A 54 -11.18 -9.75 -9.63
N LEU A 55 -12.26 -9.08 -9.23
CA LEU A 55 -12.32 -7.65 -9.01
C LEU A 55 -12.41 -7.36 -7.50
N THR A 56 -11.32 -6.81 -6.94
CA THR A 56 -11.16 -6.62 -5.49
C THR A 56 -11.57 -5.24 -5.00
N GLY A 57 -12.78 -4.79 -5.36
CA GLY A 57 -13.41 -3.58 -4.82
C GLY A 57 -13.00 -2.26 -5.48
N ASP A 58 -13.69 -1.20 -5.06
CA ASP A 58 -13.67 0.15 -5.64
C ASP A 58 -13.95 0.11 -7.14
N LEU A 59 -15.05 -0.55 -7.50
CA LEU A 59 -15.47 -0.67 -8.89
C LEU A 59 -16.01 0.66 -9.42
N THR A 60 -16.62 1.44 -8.54
CA THR A 60 -17.19 2.76 -8.81
C THR A 60 -16.39 3.85 -8.12
N GLU A 61 -16.43 5.08 -8.65
CA GLU A 61 -15.84 6.25 -7.98
C GLU A 61 -16.57 6.61 -6.68
N ASP A 62 -17.91 6.50 -6.62
CA ASP A 62 -18.71 6.88 -5.44
C ASP A 62 -20.08 6.17 -5.44
N GLY A 63 -20.11 4.88 -5.81
CA GLY A 63 -21.33 4.09 -5.93
C GLY A 63 -22.13 4.01 -4.63
N PHE A 64 -21.47 4.18 -3.47
CA PHE A 64 -22.16 4.19 -2.18
C PHE A 64 -23.17 5.34 -2.02
N CYS A 65 -23.02 6.45 -2.78
CA CYS A 65 -23.90 7.62 -2.69
C CYS A 65 -24.43 8.16 -4.04
N ARG A 66 -23.94 7.67 -5.18
CA ARG A 66 -24.46 8.03 -6.51
C ARG A 66 -25.25 6.87 -7.11
N ASP A 67 -26.45 7.16 -7.62
CA ASP A 67 -27.30 6.17 -8.30
C ASP A 67 -26.84 5.93 -9.75
N GLY A 68 -27.14 4.74 -10.29
CA GLY A 68 -26.84 4.38 -11.69
C GLY A 68 -25.40 3.95 -11.97
N LEU A 69 -24.45 4.20 -11.06
CA LEU A 69 -23.03 3.84 -11.26
C LEU A 69 -22.83 2.33 -11.32
N PHE A 70 -23.52 1.55 -10.47
CA PHE A 70 -23.37 0.10 -10.45
C PHE A 70 -23.86 -0.56 -11.73
N GLU A 71 -24.99 -0.11 -12.28
CA GLU A 71 -25.52 -0.62 -13.54
C GLU A 71 -24.57 -0.34 -14.70
N GLY A 72 -24.06 0.89 -14.80
CA GLY A 72 -23.07 1.25 -15.82
C GLY A 72 -21.76 0.46 -15.69
N VAL A 73 -21.29 0.22 -14.46
CA VAL A 73 -20.14 -0.66 -14.20
C VAL A 73 -20.45 -2.09 -14.63
N ARG A 74 -21.60 -2.65 -14.25
CA ARG A 74 -21.99 -4.03 -14.60
C ARG A 74 -21.97 -4.23 -16.11
N ASP A 75 -22.47 -3.26 -16.89
CA ASP A 75 -22.44 -3.30 -18.36
C ASP A 75 -21.01 -3.37 -18.93
N HIS A 76 -20.01 -2.84 -18.22
CA HIS A 76 -18.60 -3.00 -18.58
C HIS A 76 -18.04 -4.36 -18.15
N LEU A 77 -18.47 -4.90 -17.01
CA LEU A 77 -18.02 -6.19 -16.50
C LEU A 77 -18.51 -7.36 -17.36
N GLU A 78 -19.73 -7.28 -17.87
CA GLU A 78 -20.31 -8.30 -18.76
C GLU A 78 -19.56 -8.45 -20.10
N ARG A 79 -18.65 -7.52 -20.42
CA ARG A 79 -17.84 -7.53 -21.66
C ARG A 79 -16.46 -8.17 -21.48
N PHE A 80 -16.10 -8.64 -20.28
CA PHE A 80 -14.87 -9.41 -20.10
C PHE A 80 -14.96 -10.76 -20.81
N SER A 81 -13.82 -11.25 -21.29
CA SER A 81 -13.71 -12.52 -22.02
C SER A 81 -13.76 -13.76 -21.11
N ALA A 82 -13.84 -13.56 -19.79
CA ALA A 82 -13.89 -14.61 -18.77
C ALA A 82 -14.90 -14.24 -17.67
N PRO A 83 -15.42 -15.24 -16.93
CA PRO A 83 -16.30 -15.00 -15.78
C PRO A 83 -15.66 -14.06 -14.75
N VAL A 84 -16.47 -13.14 -14.24
CA VAL A 84 -16.04 -12.09 -13.32
C VAL A 84 -16.55 -12.39 -11.92
N LEU A 85 -15.65 -12.37 -10.94
CA LEU A 85 -15.92 -12.53 -9.52
C LEU A 85 -15.66 -11.19 -8.83
N THR A 86 -16.65 -10.62 -8.16
CA THR A 86 -16.57 -9.27 -7.59
C THR A 86 -16.77 -9.27 -6.08
N ILE A 87 -16.09 -8.34 -5.41
CA ILE A 87 -16.36 -7.91 -4.05
C ILE A 87 -16.37 -6.37 -4.02
N PRO A 88 -17.08 -5.73 -3.08
CA PRO A 88 -17.11 -4.27 -2.98
C PRO A 88 -15.89 -3.70 -2.25
N GLY A 89 -15.56 -2.45 -2.55
CA GLY A 89 -14.65 -1.60 -1.79
C GLY A 89 -15.34 -0.47 -1.03
N ASN A 90 -14.58 0.45 -0.41
CA ASN A 90 -15.19 1.57 0.32
C ASN A 90 -15.94 2.55 -0.56
N HIS A 91 -15.53 2.76 -1.81
CA HIS A 91 -16.23 3.62 -2.75
C HIS A 91 -17.54 2.98 -3.25
N ASP A 92 -17.71 1.68 -3.05
CA ASP A 92 -18.93 0.96 -3.44
C ASP A 92 -19.96 0.89 -2.29
N VAL A 93 -19.56 0.46 -1.10
CA VAL A 93 -20.52 0.21 0.01
C VAL A 93 -20.34 1.09 1.23
N GLY A 94 -19.36 2.00 1.19
CA GLY A 94 -18.90 2.74 2.36
C GLY A 94 -17.74 2.06 3.08
N ASP A 95 -17.08 2.82 3.93
CA ASP A 95 -15.87 2.40 4.63
C ASP A 95 -16.16 1.80 6.01
N ARG A 96 -15.14 1.23 6.64
CA ARG A 96 -15.23 0.53 7.92
C ARG A 96 -15.70 1.45 9.05
N ARG A 97 -16.03 0.83 10.20
CA ARG A 97 -16.61 1.51 11.36
C ARG A 97 -15.80 2.72 11.84
N GLY A 98 -16.51 3.83 12.05
CA GLY A 98 -15.94 5.11 12.49
C GLY A 98 -15.29 5.93 11.37
N SER A 99 -15.47 5.55 10.12
CA SER A 99 -15.20 6.40 8.94
C SER A 99 -16.35 7.39 8.72
N ARG A 100 -16.12 8.44 7.92
CA ARG A 100 -17.16 9.43 7.58
C ARG A 100 -18.30 8.80 6.78
N ASN A 101 -17.95 7.86 5.90
CA ASN A 101 -18.87 7.17 5.01
C ASN A 101 -19.00 5.71 5.45
N GLU A 102 -19.29 5.46 6.72
CA GLU A 102 -19.39 4.10 7.27
C GLU A 102 -20.37 3.22 6.50
N ILE A 103 -20.03 1.95 6.29
CA ILE A 103 -20.90 0.94 5.69
C ILE A 103 -22.20 0.82 6.46
N GLU A 104 -23.30 0.70 5.73
CA GLU A 104 -24.63 0.52 6.32
C GLU A 104 -25.49 -0.39 5.45
N ALA A 105 -26.55 -0.95 6.04
CA ALA A 105 -27.42 -1.92 5.39
C ALA A 105 -28.03 -1.41 4.07
N GLY A 106 -28.36 -0.12 3.98
CA GLY A 106 -28.90 0.49 2.77
C GLY A 106 -27.90 0.51 1.61
N ARG A 107 -26.63 0.82 1.88
CA ARG A 107 -25.57 0.83 0.85
C ARG A 107 -25.26 -0.57 0.36
N LEU A 108 -25.19 -1.52 1.29
CA LEU A 108 -25.00 -2.92 0.95
C LEU A 108 -26.19 -3.50 0.15
N ALA A 109 -27.41 -3.10 0.49
CA ALA A 109 -28.60 -3.49 -0.28
C ALA A 109 -28.58 -2.94 -1.72
N ARG A 110 -28.06 -1.72 -1.94
CA ARG A 110 -27.87 -1.16 -3.28
C ARG A 110 -26.87 -1.98 -4.10
N TRP A 111 -25.73 -2.35 -3.53
CA TRP A 111 -24.76 -3.25 -4.16
C TRP A 111 -25.40 -4.61 -4.52
N ASN A 112 -26.02 -5.26 -3.55
CA ASN A 112 -26.65 -6.58 -3.74
C ASN A 112 -27.82 -6.54 -4.73
N GLY A 113 -28.46 -5.39 -4.93
CA GLY A 113 -29.49 -5.21 -5.95
C GLY A 113 -28.96 -5.34 -7.39
N VAL A 114 -27.66 -5.13 -7.61
CA VAL A 114 -27.03 -5.17 -8.94
C VAL A 114 -26.09 -6.38 -9.11
N PHE A 115 -25.30 -6.69 -8.09
CA PHE A 115 -24.28 -7.76 -8.13
C PHE A 115 -24.69 -9.05 -7.37
N GLU A 116 -25.92 -9.10 -6.84
CA GLU A 116 -26.52 -10.20 -6.09
C GLU A 116 -25.88 -10.50 -4.72
N ARG A 117 -24.55 -10.45 -4.62
CA ARG A 117 -23.77 -10.77 -3.42
C ARG A 117 -22.54 -9.87 -3.29
N ASP A 118 -22.04 -9.75 -2.08
CA ASP A 118 -20.85 -8.98 -1.72
C ASP A 118 -19.63 -9.86 -1.38
N PHE A 119 -19.77 -11.17 -1.52
CA PHE A 119 -18.72 -12.17 -1.35
C PHE A 119 -18.94 -13.32 -2.33
N PHE A 120 -17.89 -14.05 -2.68
CA PHE A 120 -17.95 -15.16 -3.64
C PHE A 120 -17.13 -16.36 -3.19
N GLY A 121 -17.49 -17.55 -3.69
CA GLY A 121 -16.71 -18.77 -3.52
C GLY A 121 -16.81 -19.65 -4.75
N VAL A 122 -15.66 -20.08 -5.30
CA VAL A 122 -15.56 -20.96 -6.47
C VAL A 122 -14.50 -22.02 -6.22
N GLU A 123 -14.85 -23.30 -6.37
CA GLU A 123 -13.89 -24.40 -6.33
C GLU A 123 -13.53 -24.87 -7.74
N GLN A 124 -12.23 -24.89 -8.06
CA GLN A 124 -11.75 -25.35 -9.36
C GLN A 124 -10.28 -25.79 -9.29
N ASP A 125 -9.92 -26.87 -10.00
CA ASP A 125 -8.54 -27.33 -10.21
C ASP A 125 -7.69 -27.47 -8.93
N GLY A 126 -8.31 -27.95 -7.84
CA GLY A 126 -7.65 -28.13 -6.54
C GLY A 126 -7.56 -26.86 -5.68
N TRP A 127 -8.19 -25.78 -6.12
CA TRP A 127 -8.25 -24.50 -5.44
C TRP A 127 -9.66 -24.11 -5.03
N SER A 128 -9.77 -23.37 -3.94
CA SER A 128 -10.95 -22.60 -3.53
C SER A 128 -10.63 -21.12 -3.65
N LEU A 129 -11.26 -20.43 -4.59
CA LEU A 129 -11.19 -18.98 -4.75
C LEU A 129 -12.29 -18.36 -3.90
N LEU A 130 -11.91 -17.63 -2.86
CA LEU A 130 -12.85 -17.03 -1.90
C LEU A 130 -12.66 -15.51 -1.91
N GLY A 131 -13.73 -14.74 -2.05
CA GLY A 131 -13.72 -13.29 -1.90
C GLY A 131 -14.60 -12.88 -0.73
N ILE A 132 -14.15 -11.95 0.11
CA ILE A 132 -14.95 -11.38 1.21
C ILE A 132 -15.09 -9.87 1.10
N ASN A 133 -16.23 -9.35 1.59
CA ASN A 133 -16.42 -7.94 1.80
C ASN A 133 -15.65 -7.50 3.05
N SER A 134 -14.46 -6.92 2.84
CA SER A 134 -13.63 -6.42 3.94
C SER A 134 -14.26 -5.24 4.69
N GLN A 135 -15.22 -4.55 4.09
CA GLN A 135 -15.81 -3.34 4.68
C GLN A 135 -16.75 -3.67 5.84
N LEU A 136 -17.24 -4.91 5.90
CA LEU A 136 -18.04 -5.42 7.02
C LEU A 136 -17.23 -5.61 8.32
N LEU A 137 -15.91 -5.71 8.27
CA LEU A 137 -15.08 -6.04 9.44
C LEU A 137 -15.16 -4.93 10.50
N GLY A 138 -15.58 -5.31 11.71
CA GLY A 138 -15.76 -4.42 12.85
C GLY A 138 -17.09 -3.64 12.83
N SER A 139 -17.94 -3.82 11.82
CA SER A 139 -19.22 -3.12 11.69
C SER A 139 -20.22 -3.52 12.79
N GLY A 140 -20.18 -4.78 13.25
CA GLY A 140 -21.17 -5.35 14.16
C GLY A 140 -22.49 -5.74 13.48
N MET A 141 -22.57 -5.60 12.15
CA MET A 141 -23.74 -5.95 11.35
C MET A 141 -24.00 -7.47 11.36
N ALA A 142 -25.22 -7.88 11.03
CA ALA A 142 -25.55 -9.31 10.95
C ALA A 142 -24.85 -10.00 9.76
N GLU A 143 -24.59 -9.22 8.71
CA GLU A 143 -23.90 -9.59 7.49
C GLU A 143 -22.43 -9.94 7.77
N GLU A 144 -21.75 -9.21 8.67
CA GLU A 144 -20.39 -9.55 9.13
C GLU A 144 -20.33 -10.95 9.74
N ARG A 145 -21.27 -11.27 10.65
CA ARG A 145 -21.32 -12.58 11.30
C ARG A 145 -21.57 -13.70 10.29
N ARG A 146 -22.54 -13.51 9.40
CA ARG A 146 -22.85 -14.48 8.34
C ARG A 146 -21.69 -14.72 7.39
N GLN A 147 -20.94 -13.66 7.04
CA GLN A 147 -19.75 -13.78 6.20
C GLN A 147 -18.66 -14.60 6.90
N PHE A 148 -18.39 -14.35 8.19
CA PHE A 148 -17.37 -15.11 8.90
C PHE A 148 -17.77 -16.57 9.15
N GLU A 149 -19.03 -16.85 9.47
CA GLU A 149 -19.55 -18.22 9.55
C GLU A 149 -19.36 -18.96 8.22
N TRP A 150 -19.75 -18.32 7.11
CA TRP A 150 -19.55 -18.87 5.77
C TRP A 150 -18.06 -19.08 5.43
N LEU A 151 -17.19 -18.13 5.76
CA LEU A 151 -15.76 -18.23 5.47
C LEU A 151 -15.13 -19.38 6.27
N ASP A 152 -15.48 -19.51 7.55
CA ASP A 152 -14.97 -20.60 8.40
C ASP A 152 -15.38 -21.97 7.87
N GLU A 153 -16.64 -22.12 7.46
CA GLU A 153 -17.14 -23.35 6.83
C GLU A 153 -16.39 -23.70 5.53
N ARG A 154 -16.08 -22.70 4.69
CA ARG A 154 -15.37 -22.90 3.42
C ARG A 154 -13.90 -23.25 3.61
N LEU A 155 -13.24 -22.64 4.60
CA LEU A 155 -11.86 -22.98 4.95
C LEU A 155 -11.79 -24.40 5.54
N ASP A 156 -12.71 -24.76 6.45
CA ASP A 156 -12.83 -26.12 6.98
C ASP A 156 -13.04 -27.16 5.88
N GLN A 157 -13.94 -26.86 4.93
CA GLN A 157 -14.17 -27.74 3.80
C GLN A 157 -12.94 -27.88 2.90
N SER A 158 -12.24 -26.78 2.62
CA SER A 158 -11.03 -26.79 1.80
C SER A 158 -9.91 -27.62 2.44
N GLY A 159 -9.71 -27.47 3.75
CA GLY A 159 -8.77 -28.29 4.51
C GLY A 159 -9.11 -29.79 4.48
N ARG A 160 -10.39 -30.15 4.63
CA ARG A 160 -10.85 -31.56 4.53
C ARG A 160 -10.64 -32.16 3.15
N ASP A 161 -10.85 -31.36 2.11
CA ASP A 161 -10.74 -31.80 0.72
C ASP A 161 -9.31 -31.70 0.17
N GLY A 162 -8.36 -31.20 0.97
CA GLY A 162 -6.98 -30.98 0.54
C GLY A 162 -6.83 -29.91 -0.54
N ARG A 163 -7.78 -28.95 -0.62
CA ARG A 163 -7.69 -27.82 -1.55
C ARG A 163 -6.87 -26.69 -0.95
N GLN A 164 -6.14 -26.00 -1.82
CA GLN A 164 -5.51 -24.73 -1.48
C GLN A 164 -6.52 -23.58 -1.62
N VAL A 165 -6.35 -22.51 -0.86
CA VAL A 165 -7.26 -21.37 -0.82
C VAL A 165 -6.53 -20.12 -1.29
N ALA A 166 -7.18 -19.40 -2.22
CA ALA A 166 -6.86 -18.03 -2.57
C ALA A 166 -7.95 -17.11 -2.01
N LEU A 167 -7.59 -16.27 -1.05
CA LEU A 167 -8.50 -15.34 -0.38
C LEU A 167 -8.32 -13.92 -0.93
N PHE A 168 -9.40 -13.33 -1.41
CA PHE A 168 -9.47 -12.00 -1.96
C PHE A 168 -10.28 -11.08 -1.05
N LEU A 169 -9.80 -9.87 -0.84
CA LEU A 169 -10.46 -8.84 -0.06
C LEU A 169 -10.11 -7.47 -0.62
N HIS A 170 -10.87 -6.41 -0.31
CA HIS A 170 -10.54 -5.09 -0.82
C HIS A 170 -9.45 -4.41 0.05
N ALA A 171 -9.72 -4.22 1.34
CA ALA A 171 -8.78 -3.58 2.26
C ALA A 171 -7.66 -4.53 2.70
N ALA A 172 -6.43 -4.02 2.79
CA ALA A 172 -5.27 -4.81 3.17
C ALA A 172 -5.40 -5.38 4.60
N PRO A 173 -5.07 -6.68 4.83
CA PRO A 173 -5.04 -7.24 6.17
C PRO A 173 -4.16 -6.43 7.14
N PHE A 174 -3.02 -5.95 6.64
CA PHE A 174 -2.08 -5.04 7.31
C PHE A 174 -1.18 -4.35 6.26
N VAL A 175 -0.54 -3.25 6.63
CA VAL A 175 0.38 -2.49 5.75
C VAL A 175 1.84 -2.84 6.02
N LEU A 176 2.23 -2.84 7.30
CA LEU A 176 3.60 -3.08 7.74
C LEU A 176 3.71 -4.40 8.50
N ASP A 177 2.86 -4.60 9.50
CA ASP A 177 2.94 -5.78 10.40
C ASP A 177 1.55 -6.17 10.95
N PRO A 178 1.24 -7.46 11.15
CA PRO A 178 -0.02 -7.91 11.73
C PRO A 178 -0.37 -7.33 13.12
N ASP A 179 0.61 -6.86 13.88
CA ASP A 179 0.44 -6.22 15.19
C ASP A 179 0.48 -4.68 15.13
N GLU A 180 0.52 -4.08 13.93
CA GLU A 180 0.61 -2.62 13.76
C GLU A 180 -0.55 -1.84 14.41
N SER A 181 -0.29 -0.68 15.00
CA SER A 181 -1.36 0.19 15.52
C SER A 181 -1.57 1.37 14.59
N LEU A 182 -2.68 1.34 13.84
CA LEU A 182 -3.08 2.44 12.96
C LEU A 182 -3.81 3.52 13.76
N SER A 183 -3.48 4.79 13.49
CA SER A 183 -4.04 5.93 14.21
C SER A 183 -4.14 7.16 13.32
N GLY A 184 -5.07 8.07 13.65
CA GLY A 184 -5.31 9.25 12.81
C GLY A 184 -5.66 8.87 11.37
N PRO A 185 -5.10 9.54 10.35
CA PRO A 185 -5.36 9.24 8.94
C PRO A 185 -4.98 7.82 8.52
N SER A 186 -4.01 7.17 9.18
CA SER A 186 -3.55 5.84 8.75
C SER A 186 -4.58 4.74 9.00
N ARG A 187 -5.63 5.00 9.80
CA ARG A 187 -6.77 4.09 9.99
C ARG A 187 -7.52 3.81 8.68
N TYR A 188 -7.40 4.70 7.69
CA TYR A 188 -7.96 4.51 6.36
C TYR A 188 -7.37 3.27 5.66
N TRP A 189 -6.13 2.88 5.95
CA TRP A 189 -5.42 1.84 5.19
C TRP A 189 -5.61 0.41 5.72
N GLY A 190 -6.30 0.23 6.84
CA GLY A 190 -6.46 -1.10 7.43
C GLY A 190 -7.54 -1.18 8.50
N PHE A 191 -7.38 -2.16 9.39
CA PHE A 191 -8.37 -2.52 10.40
C PHE A 191 -7.94 -2.11 11.82
N ASP A 192 -8.91 -1.95 12.71
CA ASP A 192 -8.61 -1.94 14.14
C ASP A 192 -8.04 -3.29 14.59
N SER A 193 -7.30 -3.29 15.71
CA SER A 193 -6.58 -4.48 16.18
C SER A 193 -7.47 -5.69 16.45
N LYS A 194 -8.73 -5.51 16.87
CA LYS A 194 -9.64 -6.62 17.15
C LYS A 194 -10.11 -7.26 15.84
N SER A 195 -10.60 -6.45 14.92
CA SER A 195 -11.08 -6.91 13.61
C SER A 195 -9.97 -7.55 12.80
N ARG A 196 -8.76 -6.95 12.83
CA ARG A 196 -7.59 -7.53 12.19
C ARG A 196 -7.23 -8.90 12.74
N ARG A 197 -7.20 -9.07 14.07
CA ARG A 197 -6.88 -10.36 14.69
C ARG A 197 -7.87 -11.46 14.28
N ALA A 198 -9.15 -11.11 14.18
CA ALA A 198 -10.16 -12.04 13.70
C ALA A 198 -9.88 -12.48 12.24
N LEU A 199 -9.54 -11.54 11.36
CA LEU A 199 -9.15 -11.86 9.98
C LEU A 199 -7.85 -12.70 9.93
N MET A 200 -6.81 -12.29 10.65
CA MET A 200 -5.51 -12.95 10.65
C MET A 200 -5.61 -14.42 11.10
N SER A 201 -6.46 -14.74 12.08
CA SER A 201 -6.66 -16.13 12.51
C SER A 201 -7.18 -17.06 11.40
N ARG A 202 -7.82 -16.51 10.37
CA ARG A 202 -8.32 -17.24 9.19
C ARG A 202 -7.27 -17.28 8.08
N ILE A 203 -6.56 -16.18 7.89
CA ILE A 203 -5.42 -16.10 6.96
C ILE A 203 -4.30 -17.07 7.35
N ASP A 204 -4.05 -17.24 8.66
CA ASP A 204 -3.00 -18.12 9.19
C ASP A 204 -3.34 -19.62 9.11
N ARG A 205 -4.47 -19.99 8.47
CA ARG A 205 -4.83 -21.40 8.26
C ARG A 205 -3.98 -22.02 7.16
N PRO A 206 -3.51 -23.27 7.31
CA PRO A 206 -2.51 -23.87 6.43
C PRO A 206 -2.97 -24.05 4.98
N GLU A 207 -4.28 -24.18 4.75
CA GLU A 207 -4.87 -24.24 3.41
C GLU A 207 -4.86 -22.89 2.69
N VAL A 208 -4.67 -21.76 3.38
CA VAL A 208 -4.61 -20.42 2.76
C VAL A 208 -3.21 -20.17 2.22
N ARG A 209 -3.10 -20.19 0.89
CA ARG A 209 -1.82 -20.16 0.17
C ARG A 209 -1.62 -18.86 -0.62
N LEU A 210 -2.70 -18.12 -0.86
CA LEU A 210 -2.70 -16.79 -1.46
C LEU A 210 -3.68 -15.89 -0.71
N VAL A 211 -3.25 -14.70 -0.34
CA VAL A 211 -4.10 -13.59 0.10
C VAL A 211 -3.83 -12.40 -0.79
N SER A 212 -4.86 -11.83 -1.41
CA SER A 212 -4.67 -10.65 -2.24
C SER A 212 -5.69 -9.55 -1.99
N ASN A 213 -5.22 -8.30 -2.03
CA ASN A 213 -6.05 -7.14 -1.80
C ASN A 213 -5.86 -6.00 -2.79
N GLY A 214 -6.81 -5.07 -2.76
CA GLY A 214 -6.79 -3.78 -3.45
C GLY A 214 -6.45 -2.62 -2.52
N HIS A 215 -7.18 -1.51 -2.66
CA HIS A 215 -7.30 -0.38 -1.71
C HIS A 215 -6.06 0.50 -1.57
N LEU A 216 -4.86 -0.09 -1.60
CA LEU A 216 -3.61 0.62 -1.42
C LEU A 216 -3.13 1.31 -2.70
N HIS A 217 -3.70 0.97 -3.86
CA HIS A 217 -3.28 1.46 -5.18
C HIS A 217 -1.79 1.22 -5.45
N TRP A 218 -1.26 0.12 -4.90
CA TRP A 218 0.18 -0.12 -4.85
C TRP A 218 0.47 -1.59 -5.08
N TYR A 219 1.45 -1.88 -5.94
CA TYR A 219 1.89 -3.26 -6.15
C TYR A 219 2.94 -3.68 -5.12
N ARG A 220 2.72 -4.81 -4.47
CA ARG A 220 3.70 -5.47 -3.60
C ARG A 220 3.41 -6.95 -3.54
N ALA A 221 4.45 -7.77 -3.40
CA ALA A 221 4.30 -9.17 -3.05
C ALA A 221 5.31 -9.57 -1.98
N PHE A 222 4.90 -10.43 -1.06
CA PHE A 222 5.75 -10.97 0.00
C PHE A 222 5.14 -12.27 0.56
N GLU A 223 5.95 -13.10 1.18
CA GLU A 223 5.50 -14.34 1.82
C GLU A 223 5.49 -14.20 3.34
N ARG A 224 4.49 -14.80 3.98
CA ARG A 224 4.42 -14.96 5.44
C ARG A 224 3.71 -16.27 5.76
N ASN A 225 4.28 -17.08 6.64
CA ASN A 225 3.71 -18.38 7.06
C ASN A 225 3.30 -19.27 5.88
N ASP A 226 4.13 -19.35 4.84
CA ASP A 226 3.86 -20.09 3.61
C ASP A 226 2.61 -19.62 2.80
N THR A 227 2.10 -18.42 3.11
CA THR A 227 1.05 -17.73 2.37
C THR A 227 1.68 -16.60 1.55
N LEU A 228 1.41 -16.58 0.25
CA LEU A 228 1.76 -15.47 -0.62
C LEU A 228 0.77 -14.33 -0.40
N HIS A 229 1.27 -13.14 -0.07
CA HIS A 229 0.49 -11.91 0.00
C HIS A 229 0.78 -11.04 -1.22
N VAL A 230 -0.27 -10.56 -1.88
CA VAL A 230 -0.14 -9.63 -3.01
C VAL A 230 -1.05 -8.43 -2.84
N TRP A 231 -0.51 -7.24 -3.11
CA TRP A 231 -1.27 -6.01 -3.26
C TRP A 231 -1.42 -5.75 -4.76
N CYS A 232 -2.66 -5.74 -5.23
CA CYS A 232 -2.98 -5.37 -6.59
C CYS A 232 -2.98 -3.84 -6.69
N PRO A 233 -2.26 -3.25 -7.65
CA PRO A 233 -2.37 -1.82 -7.87
C PRO A 233 -3.73 -1.47 -8.48
N SER A 234 -3.96 -0.17 -8.54
CA SER A 234 -5.12 0.41 -9.21
C SER A 234 -4.95 0.41 -10.73
N THR A 235 -6.06 0.47 -11.45
CA THR A 235 -6.05 0.70 -12.91
C THR A 235 -6.30 2.16 -13.30
N ARG A 236 -6.58 3.06 -12.34
CA ARG A 236 -7.06 4.42 -12.63
C ARG A 236 -6.10 5.53 -12.26
N PHE A 237 -5.62 5.52 -11.02
CA PHE A 237 -4.68 6.53 -10.52
C PHE A 237 -3.73 5.92 -9.51
N ILE A 238 -2.62 6.61 -9.30
CA ILE A 238 -1.59 6.17 -8.38
C ILE A 238 -1.67 6.95 -7.09
N VAL A 239 -1.74 6.25 -5.97
CA VAL A 239 -1.53 6.86 -4.65
C VAL A 239 -0.04 6.91 -4.36
N ASP A 240 0.45 8.04 -3.86
CA ASP A 240 1.82 8.17 -3.36
C ASP A 240 1.79 8.65 -1.90
N ASP A 241 1.78 7.66 -0.99
CA ASP A 241 1.73 7.86 0.45
C ASP A 241 3.07 7.43 1.09
N ALA A 242 3.52 8.20 2.08
CA ALA A 242 4.77 7.95 2.80
C ALA A 242 4.79 6.62 3.56
N ILE A 243 3.62 6.08 3.92
CA ILE A 243 3.53 4.80 4.63
C ILE A 243 3.85 3.59 3.73
N PHE A 244 3.79 3.76 2.40
CA PHE A 244 4.05 2.67 1.47
C PHE A 244 5.56 2.47 1.26
N PRO A 245 6.01 1.23 1.01
CA PRO A 245 7.42 0.97 0.65
C PRO A 245 7.85 1.69 -0.63
N ARG A 246 9.16 1.72 -0.91
CA ARG A 246 9.67 2.21 -2.20
C ARG A 246 9.38 1.23 -3.32
N GLY A 247 9.02 1.76 -4.50
CA GLY A 247 8.66 0.98 -5.68
C GLY A 247 7.28 0.34 -5.56
N GLY A 248 6.66 -0.07 -6.67
CA GLY A 248 5.26 -0.55 -6.68
C GLY A 248 4.23 0.52 -7.05
N ARG A 249 4.69 1.76 -7.24
CA ARG A 249 3.96 2.90 -7.76
C ARG A 249 3.69 2.73 -9.25
N THR A 250 2.62 2.02 -9.62
CA THR A 250 2.27 1.73 -11.02
C THR A 250 0.77 1.54 -11.16
N LEU A 251 0.27 1.70 -12.40
CA LEU A 251 -1.02 1.16 -12.78
C LEU A 251 -0.86 -0.25 -13.32
N GLY A 252 -1.85 -1.10 -13.09
CA GLY A 252 -1.94 -2.39 -13.78
C GLY A 252 -2.82 -3.41 -13.09
N LEU A 253 -2.59 -4.67 -13.44
CA LEU A 253 -3.33 -5.83 -12.94
C LEU A 253 -2.35 -6.92 -12.50
N VAL A 254 -2.81 -7.89 -11.74
CA VAL A 254 -1.99 -9.03 -11.33
C VAL A 254 -2.49 -10.31 -11.97
N ARG A 255 -1.62 -11.00 -12.70
CA ARG A 255 -1.88 -12.34 -13.22
C ARG A 255 -1.39 -13.36 -12.19
N TYR A 256 -2.16 -14.41 -11.96
CA TYR A 256 -1.74 -15.54 -11.15
C TYR A 256 -1.77 -16.84 -11.94
N GLU A 257 -0.79 -17.69 -11.65
CA GLU A 257 -0.79 -19.10 -12.04
C GLU A 257 -0.91 -19.95 -10.77
N LEU A 258 -2.02 -20.66 -10.66
CA LEU A 258 -2.37 -21.48 -9.51
C LEU A 258 -2.12 -22.96 -9.84
N THR A 259 -1.30 -23.62 -9.04
CA THR A 259 -0.84 -25.00 -9.25
C THR A 259 -0.98 -25.82 -7.98
N GLY A 260 -0.73 -27.13 -8.06
CA GLY A 260 -0.65 -27.99 -6.86
C GLY A 260 0.44 -27.58 -5.87
N ASP A 261 1.48 -26.87 -6.33
CA ASP A 261 2.61 -26.46 -5.49
C ASP A 261 2.40 -25.10 -4.81
N GLY A 262 1.42 -24.31 -5.28
CA GLY A 262 1.12 -22.98 -4.77
C GLY A 262 0.73 -22.00 -5.86
N ALA A 263 0.74 -20.71 -5.51
CA ALA A 263 0.43 -19.60 -6.40
C ALA A 263 1.71 -18.89 -6.86
N ARG A 264 1.80 -18.59 -8.14
CA ARG A 264 2.76 -17.60 -8.69
C ARG A 264 2.00 -16.37 -9.14
N HIS A 265 2.66 -15.21 -9.10
CA HIS A 265 2.08 -13.95 -9.53
C HIS A 265 3.00 -13.24 -10.52
N GLU A 266 2.41 -12.41 -11.36
CA GLU A 266 3.09 -11.53 -12.29
C GLU A 266 2.35 -10.20 -12.31
N MET A 267 3.07 -9.11 -12.08
CA MET A 267 2.54 -7.76 -12.27
C MET A 267 2.49 -7.44 -13.76
N VAL A 268 1.31 -7.12 -14.27
CA VAL A 268 1.11 -6.73 -15.67
C VAL A 268 0.85 -5.23 -15.70
N PRO A 269 1.85 -4.41 -16.08
CA PRO A 269 1.70 -2.96 -16.12
C PRO A 269 0.68 -2.55 -17.19
N LEU A 270 -0.04 -1.45 -16.92
CA LEU A 270 -0.89 -0.79 -17.90
C LEU A 270 -0.30 0.58 -18.23
N ASP A 271 -0.09 0.83 -19.52
CA ASP A 271 0.33 2.14 -20.04
C ASP A 271 -0.90 3.04 -20.20
N LEU A 272 -1.36 3.56 -19.07
CA LEU A 272 -2.52 4.45 -18.98
C LEU A 272 -2.10 5.80 -18.39
N PRO A 273 -2.73 6.90 -18.80
CA PRO A 273 -2.54 8.18 -18.13
C PRO A 273 -2.96 8.04 -16.66
N ALA A 274 -2.09 8.49 -15.75
CA ALA A 274 -2.27 8.31 -14.31
C ALA A 274 -2.13 9.63 -13.56
N ASP A 275 -3.20 10.00 -12.85
CA ASP A 275 -3.13 11.02 -11.83
C ASP A 275 -2.35 10.50 -10.61
N VAL A 276 -1.77 11.44 -9.83
CA VAL A 276 -1.01 11.12 -8.62
C VAL A 276 -1.71 11.74 -7.43
N VAL A 277 -2.25 10.89 -6.56
CA VAL A 277 -2.97 11.31 -5.35
C VAL A 277 -2.02 11.24 -4.15
N LEU A 278 -1.89 12.37 -3.45
CA LEU A 278 -1.03 12.51 -2.28
C LEU A 278 -1.89 12.53 -1.02
N PHE A 279 -2.00 11.38 -0.33
CA PHE A 279 -2.97 11.22 0.75
C PHE A 279 -2.48 11.76 2.10
N SER A 280 -1.32 11.30 2.60
CA SER A 280 -0.77 11.74 3.90
C SER A 280 0.26 12.88 3.82
N ARG A 281 0.73 13.23 2.61
CA ARG A 281 1.81 14.20 2.43
C ARG A 281 1.38 15.60 2.81
N ARG A 282 2.33 16.36 3.35
CA ARG A 282 2.12 17.75 3.74
C ARG A 282 2.72 18.68 2.69
N THR A 283 1.91 19.61 2.21
CA THR A 283 2.35 20.70 1.35
C THR A 283 2.58 21.95 2.19
N VAL A 284 3.74 22.57 2.01
CA VAL A 284 4.08 23.86 2.58
C VAL A 284 3.90 24.90 1.48
N GLU A 285 2.96 25.80 1.67
CA GLU A 285 2.82 26.99 0.84
C GLU A 285 3.98 27.94 1.12
N ILE A 286 4.90 28.12 0.16
CA ILE A 286 6.01 29.07 0.27
C ILE A 286 5.60 30.36 -0.44
N PRO A 287 5.54 31.51 0.26
CA PRO A 287 5.21 32.78 -0.39
C PRO A 287 6.18 33.10 -1.54
N ASP A 288 5.65 33.52 -2.69
CA ASP A 288 6.40 33.88 -3.89
C ASP A 288 7.25 32.73 -4.48
N ALA A 289 6.90 31.48 -4.19
CA ALA A 289 7.50 30.27 -4.77
C ALA A 289 6.44 29.17 -4.96
N GLU A 290 6.79 28.12 -5.69
CA GLU A 290 5.94 26.94 -5.84
C GLU A 290 5.76 26.23 -4.49
N PRO A 291 4.55 25.73 -4.16
CA PRO A 291 4.33 24.94 -2.96
C PRO A 291 5.20 23.69 -2.94
N VAL A 292 5.78 23.37 -1.78
CA VAL A 292 6.61 22.18 -1.60
C VAL A 292 5.83 21.08 -0.92
N THR A 293 5.58 19.99 -1.63
CA THR A 293 5.05 18.76 -1.06
C THR A 293 6.18 17.94 -0.47
N MET A 294 6.18 17.77 0.84
CA MET A 294 7.19 16.99 1.55
C MET A 294 6.83 15.51 1.53
N ALA A 295 7.67 14.71 0.87
CA ALA A 295 7.52 13.27 0.66
C ALA A 295 8.59 12.45 1.38
N GLU A 296 9.82 12.97 1.38
CA GLU A 296 11.01 12.32 1.90
C GLU A 296 11.66 13.25 2.93
N LEU A 297 12.07 12.68 4.06
CA LEU A 297 12.88 13.32 5.08
C LEU A 297 14.21 12.59 5.15
N VAL A 298 15.27 13.27 4.72
CA VAL A 298 16.63 12.74 4.76
C VAL A 298 17.39 13.40 5.90
N LEU A 299 17.92 12.57 6.81
CA LEU A 299 18.55 13.01 8.04
C LEU A 299 20.00 12.53 8.07
N ASP A 300 20.91 13.39 8.48
CA ASP A 300 22.18 12.92 9.00
C ASP A 300 22.03 12.34 10.43
N PHE A 301 22.95 11.48 10.85
CA PHE A 301 22.90 10.86 12.19
C PHE A 301 23.78 11.56 13.23
N THR A 302 25.07 11.77 12.95
CA THR A 302 26.08 12.16 13.97
C THR A 302 26.17 13.68 14.07
N GLY A 303 25.95 14.25 15.26
CA GLY A 303 25.87 15.70 15.44
C GLY A 303 24.50 16.29 15.05
N THR A 304 23.67 15.51 14.34
CA THR A 304 22.29 15.84 13.96
C THR A 304 21.26 15.17 14.87
N LEU A 305 21.06 13.85 14.75
CA LEU A 305 20.10 13.08 15.58
C LEU A 305 20.70 12.58 16.90
N SER A 306 22.03 12.48 16.95
CA SER A 306 22.77 11.86 18.03
C SER A 306 23.92 12.73 18.53
N ARG A 307 24.32 12.48 19.77
CA ARG A 307 25.56 12.97 20.38
C ARG A 307 26.32 11.76 20.92
N ASP A 308 27.62 11.68 20.62
CA ASP A 308 28.47 10.55 21.03
C ASP A 308 27.85 9.18 20.65
N GLY A 309 27.21 9.10 19.49
CA GLY A 309 26.58 7.89 18.96
C GLY A 309 25.24 7.50 19.62
N LYS A 310 24.71 8.30 20.55
CA LYS A 310 23.41 8.07 21.22
C LYS A 310 22.38 9.08 20.74
N LEU A 311 21.17 8.59 20.40
CA LEU A 311 20.05 9.45 20.03
C LEU A 311 19.75 10.46 21.14
N LEU A 312 19.46 11.71 20.74
CA LEU A 312 19.02 12.75 21.67
C LEU A 312 17.62 12.46 22.20
N ASP A 313 17.37 12.82 23.45
CA ASP A 313 16.08 12.61 24.11
C ASP A 313 14.93 13.27 23.34
N GLY A 314 13.90 12.48 23.02
CA GLY A 314 12.71 12.93 22.30
C GLY A 314 12.82 12.91 20.77
N VAL A 315 13.95 12.51 20.20
CA VAL A 315 14.09 12.28 18.74
C VAL A 315 13.29 11.04 18.31
N ALA A 316 13.45 9.92 19.01
CA ALA A 316 12.81 8.65 18.65
C ALA A 316 11.27 8.76 18.56
N SER A 317 10.62 9.47 19.49
CA SER A 317 9.16 9.67 19.46
C SER A 317 8.71 10.54 18.29
N ARG A 318 9.48 11.58 17.94
CA ARG A 318 9.21 12.45 16.79
C ARG A 318 9.37 11.72 15.47
N LEU A 319 10.43 10.93 15.31
CA LEU A 319 10.63 10.10 14.12
C LEU A 319 9.45 9.12 13.94
N LYS A 320 8.99 8.47 15.03
CA LYS A 320 7.82 7.59 14.99
C LYS A 320 6.53 8.31 14.56
N ASP A 321 6.31 9.55 14.99
CA ASP A 321 5.13 10.31 14.59
C ASP A 321 5.23 10.83 13.15
N LEU A 322 6.41 11.34 12.75
CA LEU A 322 6.68 11.81 11.39
C LEU A 322 6.60 10.69 10.36
N ALA A 323 7.12 9.50 10.67
CA ALA A 323 7.10 8.34 9.77
C ALA A 323 5.68 7.92 9.33
N ARG A 324 4.64 8.38 10.02
CA ARG A 324 3.23 8.18 9.63
C ARG A 324 2.79 9.05 8.43
N ARG A 325 3.62 10.00 8.00
CA ARG A 325 3.27 11.06 7.03
C ARG A 325 4.38 11.39 6.05
N ILE A 326 5.63 11.08 6.39
CA ILE A 326 6.80 11.33 5.55
C ILE A 326 7.75 10.13 5.65
N ARG A 327 8.32 9.70 4.52
CA ARG A 327 9.30 8.61 4.54
C ARG A 327 10.60 9.14 5.12
N ILE A 328 11.23 8.41 6.03
CA ILE A 328 12.44 8.87 6.72
C ILE A 328 13.62 7.98 6.33
N THR A 329 14.66 8.59 5.75
CA THR A 329 15.97 7.95 5.58
C THR A 329 17.00 8.62 6.48
N VAL A 330 17.70 7.84 7.29
CA VAL A 330 18.89 8.29 8.01
C VAL A 330 20.14 7.86 7.26
N MET A 331 20.96 8.83 6.85
CA MET A 331 22.20 8.64 6.12
C MET A 331 23.40 8.86 7.04
N THR A 332 24.28 7.86 7.15
CA THR A 332 25.41 7.91 8.09
C THR A 332 26.63 7.17 7.54
N ALA A 333 27.82 7.65 7.89
CA ALA A 333 29.06 6.90 7.72
C ALA A 333 29.28 5.86 8.84
N ASP A 334 28.42 5.87 9.87
CA ASP A 334 28.49 5.05 11.08
C ASP A 334 29.87 5.08 11.74
N THR A 335 30.44 6.28 11.87
CA THR A 335 31.80 6.51 12.40
C THR A 335 32.03 5.86 13.78
N PHE A 336 30.97 5.69 14.57
CA PHE A 336 31.02 5.08 15.90
C PHE A 336 30.53 3.63 15.93
N GLY A 337 30.01 3.08 14.83
CA GLY A 337 29.44 1.73 14.76
C GLY A 337 28.14 1.54 15.56
N THR A 338 27.52 2.64 16.02
CA THR A 338 26.34 2.60 16.90
C THR A 338 25.04 2.97 16.19
N ALA A 339 25.09 3.50 14.97
CA ALA A 339 23.92 4.09 14.33
C ALA A 339 22.82 3.05 14.09
N ARG A 340 23.18 1.84 13.64
CA ARG A 340 22.22 0.76 13.42
C ARG A 340 21.50 0.34 14.69
N GLY A 341 22.24 0.16 15.79
CA GLY A 341 21.65 -0.22 17.08
C GLY A 341 20.82 0.91 17.69
N ALA A 342 21.26 2.16 17.54
CA ALA A 342 20.52 3.32 18.06
C ALA A 342 19.19 3.56 17.33
N LEU A 343 19.10 3.18 16.06
CA LEU A 343 17.91 3.33 15.22
C LEU A 343 17.06 2.04 15.14
N GLU A 344 17.49 0.97 15.80
CA GLU A 344 16.80 -0.32 15.78
C GLU A 344 15.36 -0.18 16.32
N GLY A 345 14.39 -0.76 15.60
CA GLY A 345 12.97 -0.68 15.94
C GLY A 345 12.32 0.69 15.72
N LEU A 346 13.03 1.65 15.12
CA LEU A 346 12.43 2.88 14.61
C LEU A 346 11.97 2.71 13.16
N PRO A 347 10.87 3.36 12.74
CA PRO A 347 10.35 3.28 11.38
C PRO A 347 11.15 4.20 10.43
N VAL A 348 12.45 3.91 10.25
CA VAL A 348 13.36 4.67 9.40
C VAL A 348 14.22 3.73 8.55
N ASP A 349 14.53 4.15 7.32
CA ASP A 349 15.51 3.48 6.48
C ASP A 349 16.91 3.95 6.86
N VAL A 350 17.85 3.03 7.13
CA VAL A 350 19.25 3.37 7.42
C VAL A 350 20.12 3.11 6.21
N ARG A 351 20.77 4.17 5.71
CA ARG A 351 21.67 4.10 4.55
C ARG A 351 23.10 4.46 4.94
N MET A 352 24.02 3.55 4.64
CA MET A 352 25.45 3.79 4.81
C MET A 352 25.98 4.64 3.65
N VAL A 353 26.70 5.70 3.96
CA VAL A 353 27.32 6.60 2.97
C VAL A 353 28.67 7.10 3.46
N GLU A 354 29.60 7.35 2.53
CA GLU A 354 30.97 7.75 2.86
C GLU A 354 31.18 9.25 2.67
N THR A 355 30.52 9.85 1.68
CA THR A 355 30.76 11.23 1.25
C THR A 355 29.47 12.06 1.18
N GLY A 356 29.63 13.39 1.11
CA GLY A 356 28.49 14.29 0.87
C GLY A 356 27.89 14.14 -0.53
N THR A 357 28.71 13.75 -1.51
CA THR A 357 28.26 13.47 -2.87
C THR A 357 27.35 12.26 -2.92
N ASP A 358 27.60 11.21 -2.11
CA ASP A 358 26.68 10.07 -1.98
C ASP A 358 25.31 10.50 -1.43
N LYS A 359 25.31 11.43 -0.47
CA LYS A 359 24.08 11.99 0.11
C LYS A 359 23.29 12.79 -0.92
N ARG A 360 23.96 13.65 -1.69
CA ARG A 360 23.36 14.40 -2.80
C ARG A 360 22.78 13.48 -3.87
N GLY A 361 23.56 12.51 -4.35
CA GLY A 361 23.12 11.58 -5.39
C GLY A 361 21.88 10.79 -4.96
N TYR A 362 21.78 10.47 -3.66
CA TYR A 362 20.58 9.86 -3.11
C TYR A 362 19.36 10.80 -3.12
N VAL A 363 19.51 12.06 -2.70
CA VAL A 363 18.42 13.06 -2.78
C VAL A 363 17.94 13.25 -4.23
N GLU A 364 18.88 13.34 -5.17
CA GLU A 364 18.57 13.44 -6.60
C GLU A 364 17.83 12.19 -7.12
N GLN A 365 18.19 11.00 -6.64
CA GLN A 365 17.53 9.74 -6.99
C GLN A 365 16.08 9.65 -6.47
N ILE A 366 15.81 10.12 -5.25
CA ILE A 366 14.50 9.92 -4.59
C ILE A 366 13.51 11.03 -4.89
N GLY A 367 13.97 12.16 -5.43
CA GLY A 367 13.13 13.31 -5.77
C GLY A 367 13.55 14.56 -5.00
N PRO A 368 14.42 15.41 -5.56
CA PRO A 368 14.92 16.60 -4.86
C PRO A 368 13.80 17.58 -4.50
N ASN A 369 12.83 17.76 -5.41
CA ASN A 369 11.72 18.72 -5.28
C ASN A 369 10.68 18.34 -4.20
N THR A 370 10.77 17.15 -3.62
CA THR A 370 9.86 16.68 -2.56
C THR A 370 10.61 16.25 -1.30
N THR A 371 11.93 16.47 -1.26
CA THR A 371 12.80 16.08 -0.15
C THR A 371 13.03 17.24 0.80
N VAL A 372 12.89 16.97 2.09
CA VAL A 372 13.42 17.81 3.17
C VAL A 372 14.70 17.17 3.68
N ALA A 373 15.80 17.92 3.71
CA ALA A 373 17.08 17.43 4.22
C ALA A 373 17.46 18.13 5.52
N ILE A 374 17.87 17.37 6.54
CA ILE A 374 18.35 17.91 7.81
C ILE A 374 19.76 17.41 8.09
N GLY A 375 20.67 18.33 8.36
CA GLY A 375 22.04 18.00 8.70
C GLY A 375 22.73 19.05 9.56
N ASN A 376 23.99 18.79 9.88
CA ASN A 376 24.84 19.63 10.73
C ASN A 376 26.26 19.77 10.15
N GLY A 377 26.74 18.72 9.48
CA GLY A 377 28.12 18.56 9.06
C GLY A 377 28.44 19.17 7.69
N ARG A 378 29.75 19.16 7.36
CA ARG A 378 30.23 19.62 6.04
C ARG A 378 29.77 18.72 4.90
N ASN A 379 29.67 17.41 5.15
CA ASN A 379 29.17 16.41 4.21
C ASN A 379 27.66 16.54 3.94
N ASP A 380 26.92 17.31 4.74
CA ASP A 380 25.48 17.52 4.52
C ASP A 380 25.18 18.68 3.59
N VAL A 381 26.17 19.51 3.29
CA VAL A 381 26.02 20.74 2.49
C VAL A 381 25.37 20.46 1.14
N GLU A 382 25.88 19.47 0.41
CA GLU A 382 25.40 19.15 -0.94
C GLU A 382 24.00 18.51 -0.91
N MET A 383 23.68 17.74 0.13
CA MET A 383 22.37 17.12 0.35
C MET A 383 21.30 18.17 0.65
N VAL A 384 21.63 19.12 1.53
CA VAL A 384 20.75 20.22 1.92
C VAL A 384 20.48 21.15 0.75
N GLU A 385 21.50 21.51 -0.04
CA GLU A 385 21.32 22.33 -1.24
C GLU A 385 20.51 21.65 -2.34
N ALA A 386 20.58 20.33 -2.47
CA ALA A 386 19.84 19.60 -3.50
C ALA A 386 18.36 19.39 -3.14
N SER A 387 18.00 19.55 -1.87
CA SER A 387 16.65 19.30 -1.37
C SER A 387 15.70 20.49 -1.60
N ALA A 388 14.40 20.24 -1.59
CA ALA A 388 13.39 21.29 -1.71
C ALA A 388 13.36 22.22 -0.50
N ILE A 389 13.63 21.68 0.68
CA ILE A 389 13.81 22.44 1.92
C ILE A 389 15.01 21.87 2.67
N GLY A 390 16.07 22.67 2.76
CA GLY A 390 17.27 22.37 3.51
C GLY A 390 17.23 22.98 4.92
N ILE A 391 17.39 22.15 5.95
CA ILE A 391 17.46 22.59 7.34
C ILE A 391 18.83 22.26 7.94
N ALA A 392 19.52 23.29 8.43
CA ALA A 392 20.72 23.10 9.24
C ALA A 392 20.38 23.12 10.74
N VAL A 393 20.89 22.14 11.47
CA VAL A 393 20.78 22.08 12.93
C VAL A 393 22.11 22.51 13.53
N ILE A 394 22.13 23.45 14.47
CA ILE A 394 23.35 23.83 15.21
C ILE A 394 23.79 22.71 16.14
N GLY A 395 22.84 22.10 16.85
CA GLY A 395 23.07 20.93 17.69
C GLY A 395 23.99 21.20 18.89
N PRO A 396 24.24 20.17 19.71
CA PRO A 396 25.10 20.29 20.89
C PRO A 396 26.60 20.38 20.56
N GLU A 397 27.00 20.05 19.33
CA GLU A 397 28.39 20.00 18.87
C GLU A 397 28.78 21.18 17.97
N GLY A 398 27.84 22.12 17.74
CA GLY A 398 28.00 23.20 16.75
C GLY A 398 27.77 22.69 15.32
N ALA A 399 27.65 23.60 14.35
CA ALA A 399 27.40 23.26 12.94
C ALA A 399 28.46 23.82 12.00
N ASN A 400 28.59 23.19 10.83
CA ASN A 400 29.44 23.72 9.79
C ASN A 400 28.92 25.07 9.26
N GLY A 401 29.74 26.12 9.33
CA GLY A 401 29.34 27.45 8.89
C GLY A 401 28.97 27.57 7.40
N SER A 402 29.48 26.68 6.53
CA SER A 402 29.04 26.65 5.12
C SER A 402 27.66 26.05 4.96
N LEU A 403 27.29 25.05 5.77
CA LEU A 403 25.94 24.51 5.81
C LEU A 403 24.93 25.58 6.23
N LEU A 404 25.24 26.32 7.30
CA LEU A 404 24.38 27.40 7.80
C LEU A 404 24.09 28.48 6.76
N ARG A 405 25.03 28.75 5.84
CA ARG A 405 24.85 29.73 4.77
C ARG A 405 24.00 29.23 3.60
N ARG A 406 23.83 27.92 3.48
CA ARG A 406 23.20 27.26 2.33
C ARG A 406 21.83 26.66 2.65
N ALA A 407 21.53 26.45 3.94
CA ALA A 407 20.23 26.00 4.39
C ALA A 407 19.17 27.11 4.29
N ASP A 408 17.94 26.73 4.01
CA ASP A 408 16.77 27.61 4.01
C ASP A 408 16.36 27.97 5.44
N VAL A 409 16.55 27.02 6.37
CA VAL A 409 16.23 27.18 7.80
C VAL A 409 17.41 26.75 8.65
N VAL A 410 17.65 27.49 9.73
CA VAL A 410 18.61 27.12 10.78
C VAL A 410 17.87 26.96 12.09
N THR A 411 18.02 25.81 12.75
CA THR A 411 17.49 25.57 14.10
C THR A 411 18.62 25.37 15.11
N GLN A 412 18.33 25.65 16.38
CA GLN A 412 19.28 25.37 17.45
C GLN A 412 19.40 23.86 17.69
N ASP A 413 18.27 23.15 17.65
CA ASP A 413 18.19 21.72 17.96
C ASP A 413 17.42 20.94 16.87
N VAL A 414 17.72 19.65 16.74
CA VAL A 414 17.05 18.76 15.78
C VAL A 414 15.58 18.55 16.12
N ARG A 415 15.20 18.62 17.40
CA ARG A 415 13.80 18.52 17.84
C ARG A 415 12.97 19.64 17.26
N ASP A 416 13.51 20.85 17.20
CA ASP A 416 12.84 22.00 16.58
C ASP A 416 12.70 21.80 15.06
N ALA A 417 13.73 21.27 14.41
CA ALA A 417 13.70 20.97 12.98
C ALA A 417 12.63 19.91 12.65
N LEU A 418 12.57 18.81 13.40
CA LEU A 418 11.55 17.79 13.25
C LEU A 418 10.13 18.35 13.53
N ASP A 419 9.99 19.22 14.54
CA ASP A 419 8.72 19.88 14.87
C ASP A 419 8.27 20.88 13.79
N LEU A 420 9.21 21.49 13.06
CA LEU A 420 8.91 22.32 11.88
C LEU A 420 8.40 21.47 10.72
N VAL A 421 9.06 20.35 10.41
CA VAL A 421 8.58 19.40 9.38
C VAL A 421 7.19 18.86 9.72
N ALA A 422 6.95 18.59 11.01
CA ALA A 422 5.64 18.16 11.50
C ALA A 422 4.57 19.26 11.38
N ASN A 423 4.92 20.54 11.21
CA ASN A 423 4.00 21.67 11.21
C ASN A 423 4.23 22.65 10.04
N PRO A 424 3.58 22.43 8.88
CA PRO A 424 3.72 23.25 7.68
C PRO A 424 3.46 24.74 7.88
N LEU A 425 2.56 25.11 8.80
CA LEU A 425 2.26 26.52 9.09
C LEU A 425 3.44 27.22 9.77
N ARG A 426 4.13 26.53 10.69
CA ARG A 426 5.34 27.06 11.33
C ARG A 426 6.47 27.18 10.31
N LEU A 427 6.64 26.17 9.46
CA LEU A 427 7.67 26.16 8.42
C LEU A 427 7.44 27.28 7.39
N LYS A 428 6.19 27.47 6.93
CA LYS A 428 5.77 28.61 6.10
C LYS A 428 6.13 29.96 6.75
N ALA A 429 5.87 30.12 8.05
CA ALA A 429 6.15 31.36 8.75
C ALA A 429 7.65 31.70 8.80
N THR A 430 8.52 30.69 8.75
CA THR A 430 9.98 30.84 8.67
C THR A 430 10.46 31.15 7.26
N LEU A 431 9.83 30.54 6.24
CA LEU A 431 10.25 30.67 4.83
C LEU A 431 9.65 31.87 4.09
N ARG A 432 8.71 32.59 4.70
CA ARG A 432 8.17 33.84 4.12
C ARG A 432 9.27 34.90 4.01
N LYS A 433 9.33 35.60 2.88
CA LYS A 433 10.25 36.73 2.66
C LYS A 433 9.76 38.00 3.35
#